data_AF-A0AAV4AHY7-F1
#
_entry.id   AF-A0AAV4AHY7-F1
#
_cell.length_a   1.000
_cell.length_b   1.000
_cell.length_c   1.000
_cell.angle_alpha   90.00
_cell.angle_beta   90.00
_cell.angle_gamma   90.00
#
_symmetry.space_group_name_H-M   'P 1'
#
loop_
_entity.id
_entity.type
_entity.pdbx_description
1 polymer ?
#
loop_
_entity_poly.entity_id
_entity_poly.type
_entity_poly.pdbx_seq_one_letter_code
_entity_poly.pdbx_strand_id
1 'polypeptide(L)'
;MRMKIREIDLKLEIPKSTVHEIVHDTLGYRKVSARWVPKMLTEDHKLQRVEISQRLLQRCQQDNGDEDTTHIGVGPGGDFLANNNFFDNLITGDETWVHLNTPETKRDSMT
;
A
#
# COMPACT_ATOMS: atom_id res chain seq x y z
N MET A 1 -4.73 -14.81 -10.99
CA MET A 1 -5.53 -16.02 -11.28
C MET A 1 -5.71 -16.80 -9.98
N ARG A 2 -6.94 -17.12 -9.56
CA ARG A 2 -7.21 -17.92 -8.35
C ARG A 2 -7.77 -19.26 -8.79
N MET A 3 -7.03 -20.33 -8.53
CA MET A 3 -7.41 -21.69 -8.89
C MET A 3 -7.55 -22.53 -7.64
N LYS A 4 -8.53 -23.45 -7.62
CA LYS A 4 -8.70 -24.41 -6.53
C LYS A 4 -7.84 -25.65 -6.79
N ILE A 5 -7.33 -26.29 -5.73
CA ILE A 5 -6.59 -27.56 -5.84
C ILE A 5 -7.37 -28.61 -6.66
N ARG A 6 -8.69 -28.70 -6.48
CA ARG A 6 -9.56 -29.60 -7.25
C ARG A 6 -9.56 -29.33 -8.77
N GLU A 7 -9.39 -28.07 -9.16
CA GLU A 7 -9.37 -27.69 -10.58
C GLU A 7 -8.04 -28.08 -11.22
N ILE A 8 -6.97 -28.13 -10.44
CA ILE A 8 -5.65 -28.61 -10.88
C ILE A 8 -5.68 -30.13 -11.01
N ASP A 9 -6.18 -30.82 -9.98
CA ASP A 9 -6.40 -32.27 -9.96
C ASP A 9 -7.17 -32.73 -11.21
N LEU A 10 -8.34 -32.15 -11.47
CA LEU A 10 -9.17 -32.50 -12.64
C LEU A 10 -8.50 -32.17 -13.99
N LYS A 11 -7.67 -31.13 -14.05
CA LYS A 11 -7.00 -30.72 -15.30
C LYS A 11 -5.78 -31.56 -15.63
N LEU A 12 -5.10 -32.06 -14.59
CA LEU A 12 -3.86 -32.83 -14.73
C LEU A 12 -4.09 -34.33 -14.54
N GLU A 13 -5.28 -34.75 -14.11
CA GLU A 13 -5.63 -36.13 -13.75
C GLU A 13 -4.68 -36.72 -12.70
N ILE A 14 -4.20 -35.88 -11.77
CA ILE A 14 -3.28 -36.26 -10.71
C ILE A 14 -4.02 -36.22 -9.37
N PRO A 15 -3.84 -37.22 -8.49
CA PRO A 15 -4.47 -37.23 -7.18
C PRO A 15 -4.29 -35.92 -6.40
N LYS A 16 -5.38 -35.44 -5.80
CA LYS A 16 -5.42 -34.23 -4.97
C LYS A 16 -4.28 -34.11 -3.94
N SER A 17 -3.87 -35.23 -3.33
CA SER A 17 -2.76 -35.27 -2.35
C SER A 17 -1.43 -34.86 -2.98
N THR A 18 -1.12 -35.41 -4.16
CA THR A 18 0.09 -35.09 -4.91
C THR A 18 0.06 -33.64 -5.40
N VAL A 19 -1.09 -33.14 -5.85
CA VAL A 19 -1.25 -31.71 -6.18
C VAL A 19 -0.97 -30.83 -4.95
N HIS A 20 -1.47 -31.21 -3.78
CA HIS A 20 -1.23 -30.47 -2.54
C HIS A 20 0.26 -30.44 -2.19
N GLU A 21 0.94 -31.59 -2.20
CA GLU A 21 2.37 -31.71 -1.91
C GLU A 21 3.21 -30.87 -2.88
N ILE A 22 2.95 -30.97 -4.19
CA ILE A 22 3.70 -30.18 -5.19
C ILE A 22 3.46 -28.68 -4.98
N VAL A 23 2.21 -28.25 -4.79
CA VAL A 23 1.89 -26.83 -4.65
C VAL A 23 2.46 -26.26 -3.36
N HIS A 24 2.28 -26.96 -2.23
CA HIS A 24 2.66 -26.46 -0.92
C HIS A 24 4.13 -26.69 -0.59
N ASP A 25 4.64 -27.91 -0.76
CA ASP A 25 5.94 -28.33 -0.25
C ASP A 25 7.04 -28.14 -1.31
N THR A 26 6.80 -28.57 -2.56
CA THR A 26 7.82 -28.46 -3.62
C THR A 26 7.95 -27.03 -4.17
N LEU A 27 6.81 -26.37 -4.43
CA LEU A 27 6.78 -25.04 -5.02
C LEU A 27 6.66 -23.91 -3.98
N GLY A 28 6.38 -24.24 -2.72
CA GLY A 28 6.28 -23.25 -1.65
C GLY A 28 5.08 -22.31 -1.75
N TYR A 29 4.05 -22.65 -2.55
CA TYR A 29 2.86 -21.80 -2.66
C TYR A 29 1.98 -21.92 -1.43
N ARG A 30 1.51 -20.75 -0.99
CA ARG A 30 0.63 -20.60 0.16
C ARG A 30 -0.68 -19.97 -0.23
N LYS A 31 -1.76 -20.37 0.45
CA LYS A 31 -3.07 -19.76 0.28
C LYS A 31 -3.04 -18.34 0.86
N VAL A 32 -3.27 -17.36 0.00
CA VAL A 32 -3.49 -15.97 0.41
C VAL A 32 -4.96 -15.58 0.27
N SER A 33 -5.46 -14.76 1.19
CA SER A 33 -6.77 -14.11 1.03
C SER A 33 -6.67 -12.99 0.00
N ALA A 34 -7.78 -12.74 -0.71
CA ALA A 34 -7.88 -11.52 -1.50
C ALA A 34 -7.89 -10.31 -0.55
N ARG A 35 -7.28 -9.20 -0.98
CA ARG A 35 -7.35 -7.92 -0.28
C ARG A 35 -8.46 -7.08 -0.90
N TRP A 36 -9.21 -6.37 -0.06
CA TRP A 36 -10.22 -5.42 -0.53
C TRP A 36 -9.55 -4.23 -1.22
N VAL A 37 -10.07 -3.85 -2.38
CA VAL A 37 -9.67 -2.66 -3.14
C VAL A 37 -10.89 -1.74 -3.20
N PRO A 38 -10.82 -0.49 -2.70
CA PRO A 38 -12.00 0.38 -2.59
C PRO A 38 -12.73 0.68 -3.89
N LYS A 39 -12.01 0.68 -5.03
CA LYS A 39 -12.56 1.08 -6.33
C LYS A 39 -11.90 0.31 -7.47
N MET A 40 -12.71 -0.07 -8.46
CA MET A 40 -12.22 -0.55 -9.75
C MET A 40 -11.78 0.63 -10.61
N LEU A 41 -10.52 0.64 -11.02
CA LEU A 41 -9.94 1.72 -11.82
C LEU A 41 -10.13 1.45 -13.32
N THR A 42 -10.45 2.51 -14.08
CA THR A 42 -10.35 2.51 -15.54
C THR A 42 -8.89 2.63 -15.96
N GLU A 43 -8.58 2.41 -17.24
CA GLU A 43 -7.22 2.59 -17.74
C GLU A 43 -6.73 4.04 -17.56
N ASP A 44 -7.57 5.04 -17.83
CA ASP A 44 -7.23 6.45 -17.63
C ASP A 44 -6.87 6.76 -16.17
N HIS A 45 -7.65 6.24 -15.20
CA HIS A 45 -7.32 6.40 -13.78
C HIS A 45 -5.97 5.76 -13.42
N LYS A 46 -5.60 4.64 -14.03
CA LYS A 46 -4.30 3.99 -13.79
C LYS A 46 -3.17 4.83 -14.37
N LEU A 47 -3.33 5.31 -15.61
CA LEU A 47 -2.35 6.16 -16.27
C LEU A 47 -2.07 7.42 -15.45
N GLN A 48 -3.12 8.14 -15.05
CA GLN A 48 -3.01 9.34 -14.22
C GLN A 48 -2.30 9.06 -12.90
N ARG A 49 -2.63 7.95 -12.23
CA ARG A 49 -1.98 7.58 -10.96
C ARG A 49 -0.50 7.26 -11.13
N VAL A 50 -0.12 6.55 -12.20
CA VAL A 50 1.29 6.24 -12.49
C VAL A 50 2.04 7.53 -12.79
N GLU A 51 1.51 8.39 -13.65
CA GLU A 51 2.13 9.66 -14.03
C GLU A 51 2.38 10.57 -12.81
N ILE A 52 1.36 10.77 -11.97
CA ILE A 52 1.48 11.59 -10.76
C ILE A 52 2.50 10.97 -9.81
N SER A 53 2.47 9.65 -9.60
CA SER A 53 3.41 8.97 -8.70
C SER A 53 4.86 9.08 -9.18
N GLN A 54 5.10 8.94 -10.49
CA GLN A 54 6.42 9.12 -11.10
C GLN A 54 6.93 10.55 -10.91
N ARG A 55 6.07 11.55 -11.14
CA ARG A 55 6.41 12.96 -10.93
C ARG A 55 6.74 13.27 -9.47
N LEU A 56 5.96 12.75 -8.53
CA LEU A 56 6.22 12.94 -7.09
C LEU A 56 7.51 12.22 -6.65
N LEU A 57 7.78 11.03 -7.19
CA LEU A 57 9.00 10.29 -6.92
C LEU A 57 10.26 11.03 -7.40
N GLN A 58 10.23 11.57 -8.63
CA GLN A 58 11.34 12.36 -9.17
C GLN A 58 11.67 13.56 -8.30
N ARG A 59 10.63 14.29 -7.86
CA ARG A 59 10.80 15.44 -6.98
C ARG A 59 11.38 15.04 -5.62
N CYS A 60 10.86 13.95 -5.04
CA CYS A 60 11.41 13.38 -3.81
C CYS A 60 12.89 13.01 -3.94
N GLN A 61 13.31 12.45 -5.08
CA GLN A 61 14.71 12.06 -5.31
C GLN A 61 15.65 13.25 -5.50
N GLN A 62 15.16 14.35 -6.10
CA GLN A 62 15.95 15.58 -6.30
C GLN A 62 16.20 16.32 -4.98
N ASP A 63 15.22 16.32 -4.08
CA ASP A 63 15.32 17.00 -2.79
C ASP A 63 16.22 16.24 -1.77
N ASN A 64 16.46 14.93 -1.97
CA ASN A 64 17.35 14.11 -1.11
C ASN A 64 18.81 14.05 -1.63
N GLY A 65 19.17 14.87 -2.63
CA GLY A 65 20.44 14.76 -3.38
C GLY A 65 21.61 15.59 -2.85
N ASP A 66 21.44 16.42 -1.81
CA ASP A 66 22.48 17.31 -1.29
C ASP A 66 23.23 16.73 -0.08
N GLU A 67 23.52 15.43 -0.10
CA GLU A 67 24.56 14.81 0.75
C GLU A 67 25.96 14.98 0.13
N ASP A 68 26.36 16.21 -0.23
CA ASP A 68 27.78 16.57 -0.38
C ASP A 68 28.07 17.85 0.39
N THR A 69 28.27 17.68 1.70
CA THR A 69 28.92 18.69 2.53
C THR A 69 30.43 18.55 2.37
N THR A 70 31.01 19.17 1.34
CA THR A 70 32.44 19.49 1.38
C THR A 70 32.77 20.79 0.65
N HIS A 71 32.62 21.95 1.32
CA HIS A 71 33.68 22.97 1.50
C HIS A 71 33.17 24.28 2.15
N ILE A 72 33.48 24.42 3.45
CA ILE A 72 33.88 25.61 4.22
C ILE A 72 33.08 26.93 4.08
N GLY A 73 32.35 27.28 5.16
CA GLY A 73 31.86 28.63 5.41
C GLY A 73 31.17 28.77 6.77
N VAL A 74 31.95 28.82 7.87
CA VAL A 74 31.43 29.22 9.19
C VAL A 74 31.26 30.73 9.19
N GLY A 75 30.02 31.20 9.09
CA GLY A 75 29.61 32.59 9.33
C GLY A 75 28.75 32.70 10.60
N PRO A 76 28.85 33.78 11.40
CA PRO A 76 28.07 33.94 12.62
C PRO A 76 26.68 34.46 12.26
N GLY A 77 25.78 33.53 11.95
CA GLY A 77 24.41 33.78 11.56
C GLY A 77 23.80 32.47 11.13
N GLY A 78 23.50 31.61 12.11
CA GLY A 78 22.92 30.29 11.89
C GLY A 78 21.49 30.43 11.36
N ASP A 79 21.35 30.56 10.05
CA ASP A 79 20.07 30.44 9.38
C ASP A 79 19.63 28.97 9.48
N PHE A 80 18.65 28.76 10.36
CA PHE A 80 18.00 27.51 10.74
C PHE A 80 17.27 26.76 9.59
N LEU A 81 17.44 27.19 8.34
CA LEU A 81 16.60 26.75 7.22
C LEU A 81 17.44 26.45 5.98
N ALA A 82 17.79 25.17 5.78
CA ALA A 82 17.78 24.52 4.45
C ALA A 82 18.38 23.11 4.56
N ASN A 83 17.67 22.22 5.22
CA ASN A 83 17.61 20.85 4.74
C ASN A 83 16.19 20.70 4.20
N ASN A 84 15.99 20.97 2.90
CA ASN A 84 14.66 21.02 2.30
C ASN A 84 14.30 19.62 1.78
N ASN A 85 14.01 18.67 2.67
CA ASN A 85 13.50 17.39 2.19
C ASN A 85 12.08 17.59 1.65
N PHE A 86 11.76 16.85 0.59
CA PHE A 86 10.46 16.92 -0.09
C PHE A 86 9.23 16.86 0.85
N PHE A 87 9.35 16.14 1.98
CA PHE A 87 8.26 15.91 2.92
C PHE A 87 8.12 16.98 4.00
N ASP A 88 9.11 17.86 4.21
CA ASP A 88 9.14 18.76 5.36
C ASP A 88 8.01 19.81 5.33
N ASN A 89 7.48 20.10 4.14
CA ASN A 89 6.39 21.04 3.92
C ASN A 89 5.07 20.37 3.48
N LEU A 90 4.96 19.04 3.58
CA LEU A 90 3.75 18.33 3.20
C LEU A 90 2.70 18.37 4.32
N ILE A 91 1.63 19.13 4.11
CA ILE A 91 0.46 19.16 4.99
C ILE A 91 -0.68 18.39 4.29
N THR A 92 -1.24 17.38 4.96
CA THR A 92 -2.36 16.57 4.47
C THR A 92 -3.45 16.44 5.54
N GLY A 93 -4.69 16.26 5.11
CA GLY A 93 -5.84 16.06 5.98
C GLY A 93 -6.98 15.34 5.23
N ASP A 94 -7.76 14.55 5.97
CA ASP A 94 -8.96 13.87 5.48
C ASP A 94 -9.95 13.71 6.64
N GLU A 95 -11.22 13.50 6.33
CA GLU A 95 -12.28 13.33 7.32
C GLU A 95 -12.52 11.84 7.58
N THR A 96 -12.65 11.45 8.84
CA THR A 96 -13.02 10.08 9.23
C THR A 96 -14.24 10.10 10.12
N TRP A 97 -15.23 9.27 9.79
CA TRP A 97 -16.43 9.10 10.61
C TRP A 97 -16.10 8.37 11.91
N VAL A 98 -16.52 8.93 13.04
CA VAL A 98 -16.42 8.29 14.36
C VAL A 98 -17.83 7.91 14.82
N HIS A 99 -18.08 6.61 14.93
CA HIS A 99 -19.38 6.12 15.40
C HIS A 99 -19.50 6.28 16.92
N LEU A 100 -20.56 6.95 17.37
CA LEU A 100 -20.96 6.95 18.77
C LEU A 100 -21.74 5.67 19.06
N ASN A 101 -21.21 4.82 19.94
CA ASN A 101 -21.93 3.63 20.39
C ASN A 101 -22.89 4.01 21.53
N THR A 102 -24.18 4.12 21.22
CA THR A 102 -25.23 4.13 22.25
C THR A 102 -25.61 2.68 22.54
N PRO A 103 -25.27 2.10 23.71
CA PRO A 103 -25.70 0.76 24.02
C PRO A 103 -27.23 0.74 24.09
N GLU A 104 -27.87 -0.01 23.20
CA GLU A 104 -29.30 -0.27 23.28
C GLU A 104 -29.62 -0.82 24.66
N THR A 105 -30.40 -0.09 25.46
CA THR A 105 -31.06 -0.72 26.60
C THR A 105 -32.12 -1.68 26.04
N LYS A 106 -32.11 -2.92 26.53
CA LYS A 106 -33.04 -4.04 26.24
C LYS A 106 -34.56 -3.71 26.17
N ARG A 107 -34.97 -2.48 26.41
CA ARG A 107 -36.36 -2.01 26.39
C ARG A 107 -36.82 -1.47 25.02
N ASP A 108 -35.91 -1.15 24.11
CA ASP A 108 -36.27 -0.51 22.83
C ASP A 108 -36.53 -1.51 21.67
N SER A 109 -36.41 -2.82 21.90
CA SER A 109 -36.65 -3.86 20.89
C SER A 109 -38.09 -4.40 20.87
N MET A 110 -39.04 -3.74 21.54
CA MET A 110 -40.45 -4.16 21.64
C MET A 110 -41.41 -3.05 21.21
N THR A 111 -41.28 -2.53 19.99
CA THR A 111 -42.34 -1.73 19.37
C THR A 111 -42.45 -2.05 17.88
#